data_AF-A0A165J4Q4-F1
#
_entry.id   AF-A0A165J4Q4-F1
#
_cell.length_a   1.000
_cell.length_b   1.000
_cell.length_c   1.000
_cell.angle_alpha   90.00
_cell.angle_beta   90.00
_cell.angle_gamma   90.00
#
_symmetry.space_group_name_H-M   'P 1'
#
loop_
_entity.id
_entity.type
_entity.pdbx_description
1 polymer ?
#
loop_
_entity_poly.entity_id
_entity_poly.type
_entity_poly.pdbx_seq_one_letter_code
_entity_poly.pdbx_strand_id
1 'polypeptide(L)'
;YALSPPKFQQYLLLNWTLDKPMWSAVSRQDRHIFEEVHTNMHIEAWHHVLKSTFLHGARNRRMDDLLHTLTTDVAAHYALQYRRQQGGFEGLNLAAQAR
;
A
#
# COMPACT_ATOMS: atom_id res chain seq x y z
N TYR A 1 27.80 3.80 10.63
CA TYR A 1 26.71 2.93 10.15
C TYR A 1 25.42 3.27 10.88
N ALA A 2 24.64 4.24 10.40
CA ALA A 2 23.25 4.41 10.84
C ALA A 2 22.35 4.07 9.64
N LEU A 3 22.26 2.79 9.32
CA LEU A 3 21.58 2.28 8.11
C LEU A 3 20.06 2.44 8.16
N SER A 4 19.49 2.97 9.25
CA SER A 4 18.04 3.06 9.40
C SER A 4 17.60 4.16 10.37
N PRO A 5 16.47 4.88 10.10
CA PRO A 5 15.92 5.89 10.99
C PRO A 5 15.62 5.37 12.41
N PRO A 6 15.82 6.18 13.48
CA PRO A 6 15.60 5.75 14.87
C PRO A 6 14.20 5.19 15.13
N LYS A 7 13.16 5.78 14.51
CA LYS A 7 11.78 5.29 14.60
C LYS A 7 11.61 3.90 14.00
N PHE A 8 12.32 3.60 12.92
CA PHE A 8 12.27 2.29 12.28
C PHE A 8 13.02 1.23 13.11
N GLN A 9 14.16 1.61 13.70
CA GLN A 9 14.86 0.74 14.65
C GLN A 9 13.99 0.42 15.87
N GLN A 10 13.31 1.43 16.43
CA GLN A 10 12.37 1.27 17.54
C GLN A 10 11.19 0.37 17.15
N TYR A 11 10.66 0.54 15.93
CA TYR A 11 9.63 -0.36 15.39
C TYR A 11 10.13 -1.80 15.30
N LEU A 12 11.34 -2.04 14.77
CA LEU A 12 11.89 -3.39 14.70
C LEU A 12 12.09 -4.00 16.08
N LEU A 13 12.63 -3.21 17.02
CA LEU A 13 12.87 -3.67 18.38
C LEU A 13 11.58 -4.10 19.08
N LEU A 14 10.57 -3.24 19.04
CA LEU A 14 9.28 -3.47 19.71
C LEU A 14 8.44 -4.57 19.07
N ASN A 15 8.61 -4.82 17.78
CA ASN A 15 7.70 -5.70 17.02
C ASN A 15 8.31 -7.03 16.61
N TRP A 16 9.64 -7.13 16.52
CA TRP A 16 10.33 -8.25 15.87
C TRP A 16 11.52 -8.82 16.65
N THR A 17 12.09 -8.12 17.65
CA THR A 17 13.27 -8.65 18.38
C THR A 17 13.08 -8.86 19.89
N LEU A 18 12.15 -8.16 20.54
CA LEU A 18 11.84 -8.47 21.95
C LEU A 18 11.24 -9.87 22.06
N ASP A 19 11.56 -10.56 23.17
CA ASP A 19 11.14 -11.93 23.43
C ASP A 19 9.62 -11.99 23.61
N LYS A 20 8.92 -12.20 22.48
CA LYS A 20 7.47 -12.26 22.44
C LYS A 20 7.03 -13.71 22.51
N PRO A 21 5.97 -14.03 23.27
CA PRO A 21 5.45 -15.39 23.37
C PRO A 21 5.05 -15.97 22.00
N MET A 22 4.75 -15.12 21.02
CA MET A 22 4.57 -15.52 19.62
C MET A 22 4.85 -14.35 18.67
N TRP A 23 5.39 -14.64 17.49
CA TRP A 23 5.70 -13.65 16.44
C TRP A 23 4.49 -13.19 15.62
N SER A 24 3.36 -13.90 15.72
CA SER A 24 2.17 -13.63 14.91
C SER A 24 1.52 -12.29 15.30
N ALA A 25 0.73 -11.70 14.39
CA ALA A 25 0.00 -10.47 14.70
C ALA A 25 -1.03 -10.68 15.83
N VAL A 26 -1.53 -11.91 16.00
CA VAL A 26 -2.56 -12.28 16.99
C VAL A 26 -2.07 -12.16 18.44
N SER A 27 -0.76 -12.21 18.66
CA SER A 27 -0.15 -12.06 19.99
C SER A 27 0.11 -10.58 20.36
N ARG A 28 -0.19 -9.64 19.47
CA ARG A 28 0.00 -8.20 19.68
C ARG A 28 -1.28 -7.61 20.28
N GLN A 29 -1.45 -7.72 21.58
CA GLN A 29 -2.58 -7.15 22.32
C GLN A 29 -2.33 -5.67 22.66
N ASP A 30 -3.41 -4.93 22.98
CA ASP A 30 -3.39 -3.53 23.42
C ASP A 30 -2.80 -2.51 22.42
N ARG A 31 -3.06 -2.71 21.13
CA ARG A 31 -2.65 -1.76 20.10
C ARG A 31 -3.77 -0.80 19.77
N HIS A 32 -3.39 0.40 19.35
CA HIS A 32 -4.35 1.33 18.77
C HIS A 32 -4.89 0.74 17.45
N ILE A 33 -6.15 0.99 17.11
CA ILE A 33 -6.79 0.44 15.89
C ILE A 33 -6.03 0.78 14.60
N PHE A 34 -5.31 1.90 14.58
CA PHE A 34 -4.43 2.31 13.47
C PHE A 34 -3.09 1.56 13.42
N GLU A 35 -2.74 0.80 14.47
CA GLU A 35 -1.54 -0.05 14.57
C GLU A 35 -1.86 -1.55 14.48
N GLU A 36 -3.11 -1.94 14.75
CA GLU A 36 -3.64 -3.30 14.53
C GLU A 36 -3.85 -3.60 13.05
N VAL A 37 -4.24 -2.57 12.30
CA VAL A 37 -4.54 -2.67 10.88
C VAL A 37 -3.24 -2.56 10.08
N HIS A 38 -2.74 -3.70 9.60
CA HIS A 38 -1.53 -3.82 8.77
C HIS A 38 -1.65 -3.13 7.40
N THR A 39 -2.87 -2.81 6.98
CA THR A 39 -3.22 -2.25 5.68
C THR A 39 -4.09 -1.02 5.91
N ASN A 40 -3.52 0.17 5.71
CA ASN A 40 -4.33 1.40 5.70
C ASN A 40 -5.50 1.18 4.73
N MET A 41 -6.74 1.55 5.07
CA MET A 41 -7.93 1.44 4.22
C MET A 41 -7.68 1.86 2.74
N HIS A 42 -6.73 2.77 2.52
CA HIS A 42 -6.25 3.15 1.18
C HIS A 42 -5.61 1.99 0.40
N ILE A 43 -4.80 1.15 1.05
CA ILE A 43 -4.18 -0.04 0.51
C ILE A 43 -5.24 -1.11 0.18
N GLU A 44 -6.23 -1.37 1.05
CA GLU A 44 -7.33 -2.28 0.67
C GLU A 44 -8.14 -1.74 -0.51
N ALA A 45 -8.52 -0.46 -0.47
CA ALA A 45 -9.24 0.17 -1.56
C ALA A 45 -8.46 0.07 -2.88
N TRP A 46 -7.15 0.30 -2.85
CA TRP A 46 -6.30 0.15 -4.02
C TRP A 46 -6.16 -1.32 -4.45
N HIS A 47 -6.06 -2.27 -3.52
CA HIS A 47 -6.08 -3.70 -3.85
C HIS A 47 -7.39 -4.12 -4.53
N HIS A 48 -8.52 -3.53 -4.16
CA HIS A 48 -9.79 -3.77 -4.86
C HIS A 48 -9.71 -3.30 -6.31
N VAL A 49 -9.20 -2.09 -6.56
CA VAL A 49 -8.98 -1.56 -7.93
C VAL A 49 -7.99 -2.41 -8.71
N LEU A 50 -6.86 -2.81 -8.09
CA LEU A 50 -5.87 -3.67 -8.71
C LEU A 50 -6.51 -4.97 -9.20
N LYS A 51 -7.29 -5.62 -8.33
CA LYS A 51 -7.94 -6.90 -8.64
C LYS A 51 -9.02 -6.74 -9.72
N SER A 52 -9.89 -5.74 -9.61
CA SER A 52 -11.02 -5.58 -10.53
C SER A 52 -10.59 -5.07 -11.91
N THR A 53 -9.74 -4.04 -11.94
CA THR A 53 -9.42 -3.29 -13.17
C THR A 53 -8.21 -3.87 -13.91
N PHE A 54 -7.15 -4.27 -13.20
CA PHE A 54 -5.89 -4.65 -13.84
C PHE A 54 -5.68 -6.18 -13.89
N LEU A 55 -6.10 -6.89 -12.84
CA LEU A 55 -5.98 -8.35 -12.78
C LEU A 55 -7.22 -9.09 -13.30
N HIS A 56 -8.26 -8.36 -13.75
CA HIS A 56 -9.49 -8.91 -14.33
C HIS A 56 -10.20 -9.93 -13.41
N GLY A 57 -10.19 -9.68 -12.09
CA GLY A 57 -10.78 -10.57 -11.09
C GLY A 57 -9.90 -11.77 -10.70
N ALA A 58 -8.71 -11.94 -11.30
CA ALA A 58 -7.80 -13.01 -10.91
C ALA A 58 -7.26 -12.78 -9.50
N ARG A 59 -7.54 -13.73 -8.60
CA ARG A 59 -7.13 -13.65 -7.19
C ARG A 59 -5.63 -13.93 -6.99
N ASN A 60 -5.07 -14.84 -7.80
CA ASN A 60 -3.67 -15.27 -7.73
C ASN A 60 -3.02 -15.09 -9.10
N ARG A 61 -1.91 -14.35 -9.13
CA ARG A 61 -1.00 -14.20 -10.26
C ARG A 61 0.39 -14.59 -9.80
N ARG A 62 1.21 -15.08 -10.73
CA ARG A 62 2.62 -15.30 -10.45
C ARG A 62 3.28 -13.94 -10.17
N MET A 63 4.30 -13.93 -9.32
CA MET A 63 4.90 -12.69 -8.82
C MET A 63 5.51 -11.83 -9.94
N ASP A 64 6.15 -12.46 -10.92
CA ASP A 64 6.66 -11.85 -12.15
C ASP A 64 5.55 -11.19 -12.98
N ASP A 65 4.44 -11.89 -13.21
CA ASP A 65 3.28 -11.33 -13.92
C ASP A 65 2.71 -10.11 -13.19
N LEU A 66 2.59 -10.20 -11.85
CA LEU A 66 2.12 -9.10 -11.03
C LEU A 66 3.05 -7.90 -11.15
N LEU A 67 4.37 -8.10 -11.03
CA LEU A 67 5.35 -7.03 -11.21
C LEU A 67 5.22 -6.39 -12.59
N HIS A 68 5.08 -7.19 -13.64
CA HIS A 68 4.91 -6.70 -15.00
C HIS A 68 3.64 -5.83 -15.15
N THR A 69 2.50 -6.28 -14.62
CA THR A 69 1.25 -5.50 -14.63
C THR A 69 1.39 -4.20 -13.85
N LEU A 70 2.04 -4.23 -12.69
CA LEU A 70 2.27 -3.02 -11.89
C LEU A 70 3.16 -2.01 -12.60
N THR A 71 4.25 -2.45 -13.24
CA THR A 71 5.19 -1.54 -13.89
C THR A 71 4.72 -1.05 -15.25
N THR A 72 3.89 -1.83 -15.95
CA THR A 72 3.52 -1.54 -17.34
C THR A 72 2.11 -0.97 -17.39
N ASP A 73 1.11 -1.75 -16.97
CA ASP A 73 -0.29 -1.38 -17.14
C ASP A 73 -0.72 -0.29 -16.15
N VAL A 74 -0.42 -0.51 -14.86
CA VAL A 74 -0.81 0.41 -13.78
C VAL A 74 -0.07 1.74 -13.91
N ALA A 75 1.24 1.71 -14.13
CA ALA A 75 2.04 2.93 -14.30
C ALA A 75 1.58 3.74 -15.52
N ALA A 76 1.34 3.10 -16.67
CA ALA A 76 0.86 3.77 -17.86
C ALA A 76 -0.54 4.38 -17.66
N HIS A 77 -1.43 3.66 -16.97
CA HIS A 77 -2.77 4.14 -16.65
C HIS A 77 -2.72 5.44 -15.84
N TYR A 78 -1.97 5.47 -14.73
CA TYR A 78 -1.88 6.67 -13.89
C TYR A 78 -1.11 7.82 -14.57
N ALA A 79 -0.10 7.52 -15.39
CA ALA A 79 0.59 8.54 -16.18
C ALA A 79 -0.34 9.18 -17.23
N LEU A 80 -1.22 8.40 -17.85
CA LEU A 80 -2.24 8.93 -18.75
C LEU A 80 -3.30 9.73 -18.00
N GLN A 81 -3.77 9.21 -16.88
CA GLN A 81 -4.74 9.87 -16.01
C GLN A 81 -4.23 11.25 -15.58
N TYR A 82 -2.99 11.33 -15.13
CA TYR A 82 -2.34 12.58 -14.74
C TYR A 82 -2.29 13.59 -15.90
N ARG A 83 -1.94 13.14 -17.11
CA ARG A 83 -1.95 14.01 -18.30
C ARG A 83 -3.36 14.51 -18.66
N ARG A 84 -4.38 13.66 -18.51
CA ARG A 84 -5.79 14.06 -18.72
C ARG A 84 -6.26 15.08 -17.70
N GLN A 85 -5.87 14.93 -16.44
CA GLN A 85 -6.12 15.92 -15.39
C GLN A 85 -5.46 17.26 -15.71
N GLN A 86 -4.19 17.26 -16.16
CA GLN A 86 -3.53 18.50 -16.61
C GLN A 86 -4.23 19.16 -17.81
N GLY A 87 -4.80 18.35 -18.71
CA GLY A 87 -5.58 18.82 -19.84
C GLY A 87 -7.02 19.24 -19.51
N GLY A 88 -7.46 19.14 -18.24
CA GLY A 88 -8.81 19.49 -17.80
C GLY A 88 -9.91 18.49 -18.17
N PHE A 89 -9.54 17.30 -18.66
CA PHE A 89 -10.51 16.24 -19.02
C PHE A 89 -11.00 15.43 -17.80
N GLU A 90 -10.26 15.49 -16.70
CA GLU A 90 -10.60 14.83 -15.44
C GLU A 90 -10.62 15.87 -14.31
N GLY A 91 -11.51 15.66 -13.33
CA GLY A 91 -11.64 16.55 -12.18
C GLY A 91 -10.37 16.60 -11.34
N LEU A 92 -10.23 17.69 -10.56
CA LEU A 92 -9.13 17.87 -9.61
C LEU A 92 -9.03 16.66 -8.68
N ASN A 93 -7.80 16.22 -8.38
CA ASN A 93 -7.62 15.16 -7.38
C ASN A 93 -8.14 15.64 -6.01
N LEU A 94 -8.53 14.69 -5.14
CA LEU A 94 -9.07 15.01 -3.81
C LEU A 94 -8.13 15.87 -2.96
N ALA A 95 -6.80 15.73 -3.16
CA ALA A 95 -5.80 16.53 -2.46
C ALA A 95 -5.73 17.99 -2.96
N ALA A 96 -6.12 18.26 -4.19
CA ALA A 96 -6.18 19.57 -4.82
C ALA A 96 -7.54 20.25 -4.58
N GLN A 97 -8.61 19.47 -4.35
CA GLN A 97 -9.92 19.99 -3.93
C GLN A 97 -9.98 20.38 -2.45
N ALA A 98 -9.10 19.83 -1.61
CA ALA A 98 -9.05 20.11 -0.17
C ALA A 98 -8.21 21.34 0.22
N ARG A 99 -7.75 22.14 -0.75
CA ARG A 99 -7.09 23.44 -0.55
C ARG A 99 -8.04 24.58 -0.88
#